data_AF-A0A5N9HI92-F1
#
_entry.id   AF-A0A5N9HI92-F1
#
_cell.length_a   1.000
_cell.length_b   1.000
_cell.length_c   1.000
_cell.angle_alpha   90.00
_cell.angle_beta   90.00
_cell.angle_gamma   90.00
#
_symmetry.space_group_name_H-M   'P 1'
#
loop_
_entity.id
_entity.type
_entity.pdbx_description
1 polymer ?
#
loop_
_entity_poly.entity_id
_entity_poly.type
_entity_poly.pdbx_seq_one_letter_code
_entity_poly.pdbx_strand_id
1 'polypeptide(L)'
;MATEHHNTEHPSSTKYVVIALILSVVTAIEVAVVYVEALAAALIPILLLLSVGKFVVVVGYYMHLKFEHKLFTILFASGLILAIYVLCVLMLLFGVFI
;
A
#
# COMPACT_ATOMS: atom_id res chain seq x y z
N MET A 1 -41.74 -28.16 2.46
CA MET A 1 -40.92 -27.97 1.25
C MET A 1 -40.01 -26.79 1.55
N ALA A 2 -38.74 -27.06 1.84
CA ALA A 2 -37.78 -26.09 2.32
C ALA A 2 -36.99 -25.49 1.14
N THR A 3 -37.01 -24.17 1.02
CA THR A 3 -35.94 -23.37 0.41
C THR A 3 -35.88 -22.05 1.15
N GLU A 4 -35.24 -22.08 2.32
CA GLU A 4 -34.80 -20.89 3.02
C GLU A 4 -33.67 -20.25 2.21
N HIS A 5 -33.93 -19.07 1.64
CA HIS A 5 -32.90 -18.20 1.11
C HIS A 5 -32.10 -17.62 2.28
N HIS A 6 -31.03 -18.32 2.69
CA HIS A 6 -30.01 -17.78 3.58
C HIS A 6 -29.24 -16.68 2.84
N ASN A 7 -29.81 -15.48 2.82
CA ASN A 7 -29.11 -14.25 2.47
C ASN A 7 -28.27 -13.84 3.69
N THR A 8 -27.18 -14.54 3.94
CA THR A 8 -26.18 -14.13 4.91
C THR A 8 -25.35 -13.00 4.28
N GLU A 9 -25.93 -11.80 4.25
CA GLU A 9 -25.18 -10.56 4.08
C GLU A 9 -24.14 -10.49 5.20
N HIS A 10 -22.89 -10.87 4.91
CA HIS A 10 -21.72 -10.57 5.74
C HIS A 10 -21.17 -9.20 5.30
N PRO A 11 -21.57 -8.07 5.92
CA PRO A 11 -21.42 -6.74 5.31
C PRO A 11 -20.04 -6.09 5.53
N SER A 12 -19.01 -6.87 5.90
CA SER A 12 -17.66 -6.34 6.16
C SER A 12 -16.69 -6.62 5.00
N SER A 13 -16.79 -7.80 4.37
CA SER A 13 -15.79 -8.32 3.43
C SER A 13 -15.81 -7.63 2.06
N THR A 14 -16.96 -7.16 1.60
CA THR A 14 -17.13 -6.59 0.25
C THR A 14 -16.26 -5.35 0.02
N LYS A 15 -16.05 -4.52 1.05
CA LYS A 15 -15.22 -3.31 0.94
C LYS A 15 -13.76 -3.66 0.70
N TYR A 16 -13.25 -4.69 1.38
CA TYR A 16 -11.88 -5.18 1.19
C TYR A 16 -11.69 -5.79 -0.20
N VAL A 17 -12.68 -6.48 -0.73
CA VAL A 17 -12.60 -7.04 -2.10
C VAL A 17 -12.53 -5.92 -3.15
N VAL A 18 -13.30 -4.85 -2.99
CA VAL A 18 -13.26 -3.69 -3.89
C VAL A 18 -11.89 -2.99 -3.84
N ILE A 19 -11.31 -2.83 -2.66
CA ILE A 19 -9.97 -2.21 -2.51
C ILE A 19 -8.89 -3.10 -3.17
N ALA A 20 -9.00 -4.43 -3.04
CA ALA A 20 -8.08 -5.39 -3.68
C ALA A 20 -8.14 -5.24 -5.19
N LEU A 21 -9.36 -5.15 -5.73
CA LEU A 21 -9.58 -4.99 -7.16
C LEU A 21 -8.94 -3.70 -7.66
N ILE A 22 -9.12 -2.57 -6.95
CA ILE A 22 -8.51 -1.29 -7.31
C ILE A 22 -6.98 -1.40 -7.30
N LEU A 23 -6.39 -1.97 -6.24
CA LEU A 23 -4.94 -2.16 -6.14
C LEU A 23 -4.38 -3.07 -7.25
N SER A 24 -5.14 -4.11 -7.61
CA SER A 24 -4.79 -5.01 -8.70
C SER A 24 -4.77 -4.27 -10.04
N VAL A 25 -5.79 -3.45 -10.32
CA VAL A 25 -5.83 -2.61 -11.53
C VAL A 25 -4.68 -1.60 -11.56
N VAL A 26 -4.42 -0.91 -10.45
CA VAL A 26 -3.28 0.01 -10.33
C VAL A 26 -1.97 -0.72 -10.61
N THR A 27 -1.79 -1.93 -10.10
CA THR A 27 -0.59 -2.74 -10.33
C THR A 27 -0.47 -3.20 -11.79
N ALA A 28 -1.57 -3.58 -12.43
CA ALA A 28 -1.57 -3.92 -13.86
C ALA A 28 -1.19 -2.73 -14.74
N ILE A 29 -1.70 -1.53 -14.41
CA ILE A 29 -1.31 -0.29 -15.08
C ILE A 29 0.17 -0.02 -14.88
N GLU A 30 0.68 -0.20 -13.66
CA GLU A 30 2.08 0.01 -13.33
C GLU A 30 3.00 -0.88 -14.19
N VAL A 31 2.69 -2.17 -14.27
CA VAL A 31 3.41 -3.12 -15.15
C VAL A 31 3.33 -2.67 -16.60
N ALA A 32 2.16 -2.27 -17.10
CA ALA A 32 2.00 -1.79 -18.47
C ALA A 32 2.84 -0.54 -18.76
N VAL A 33 2.90 0.41 -17.81
CA VAL A 33 3.69 1.65 -17.92
C VAL A 33 5.19 1.36 -18.00
N VAL A 34 5.69 0.32 -17.32
CA VAL A 34 7.11 -0.07 -17.41
C VAL A 34 7.52 -0.47 -18.83
N TYR A 35 6.59 -0.99 -19.63
CA TYR A 35 6.86 -1.37 -21.03
C TYR A 35 6.77 -0.20 -22.02
N VAL A 36 6.35 0.99 -21.60
CA VAL A 36 6.22 2.15 -22.48
C VAL A 36 7.50 2.98 -22.43
N GLU A 37 8.35 2.83 -23.46
CA GLU A 37 9.64 3.56 -23.58
C GLU A 37 9.48 5.08 -23.57
N ALA A 38 8.35 5.61 -24.06
CA ALA A 38 8.06 7.04 -24.06
C ALA A 38 7.96 7.65 -22.64
N LEU A 39 7.73 6.83 -21.62
CA LEU A 39 7.66 7.26 -20.22
C LEU A 39 8.95 7.01 -19.44
N ALA A 40 10.00 6.47 -20.07
CA ALA A 40 11.24 6.06 -19.41
C ALA A 40 11.87 7.17 -18.54
N ALA A 41 11.84 8.43 -18.99
CA ALA A 41 12.39 9.56 -18.23
C ALA A 41 11.60 9.89 -16.94
N ALA A 42 10.29 9.60 -16.92
CA ALA A 42 9.40 9.83 -15.77
C ALA A 42 9.03 8.53 -15.03
N LEU A 43 9.58 7.39 -15.45
CA LEU A 43 9.21 6.07 -14.95
C LEU A 43 9.56 5.92 -13.46
N ILE A 44 10.78 6.29 -13.06
CA ILE A 44 11.24 6.23 -11.67
C ILE A 44 10.30 7.00 -10.71
N PRO A 45 10.01 8.31 -10.91
CA PRO A 45 9.14 9.05 -10.01
C PRO A 45 7.68 8.56 -10.04
N ILE A 46 7.18 8.13 -11.20
CA ILE A 46 5.81 7.56 -11.33
C ILE A 46 5.69 6.27 -10.52
N LEU A 47 6.61 5.33 -10.71
CA LEU A 47 6.60 4.06 -9.98
C LEU A 47 6.77 4.27 -8.48
N LEU A 48 7.63 5.21 -8.08
CA LEU A 48 7.81 5.55 -6.67
C LEU A 48 6.50 6.06 -6.06
N LEU A 49 5.81 6.98 -6.75
CA LEU A 49 4.55 7.56 -6.27
C LEU A 49 3.44 6.50 -6.20
N LEU A 50 3.30 5.66 -7.23
CA LEU A 50 2.33 4.56 -7.25
C LEU A 50 2.62 3.54 -6.13
N SER A 51 3.90 3.20 -5.91
CA SER A 51 4.32 2.28 -4.84
C SER A 51 3.98 2.81 -3.45
N VAL A 52 4.32 4.08 -3.17
CA VAL A 52 3.94 4.75 -1.90
C VAL A 52 2.43 4.80 -1.74
N GLY A 53 1.69 5.15 -2.80
CA GLY A 53 0.23 5.19 -2.78
C GLY A 53 -0.38 3.83 -2.43
N LYS A 54 0.07 2.75 -3.08
CA LYS A 54 -0.36 1.38 -2.77
C LYS A 54 -0.06 1.00 -1.33
N PHE A 55 1.15 1.31 -0.85
CA PHE A 55 1.55 1.04 0.53
C PHE A 55 0.61 1.71 1.54
N VAL A 56 0.26 2.98 1.34
CA VAL A 56 -0.68 3.71 2.22
C VAL A 56 -2.06 3.07 2.22
N VAL A 57 -2.58 2.67 1.06
CA VAL A 57 -3.88 1.99 0.97
C VAL A 57 -3.83 0.63 1.69
N VAL A 58 -2.75 -0.14 1.52
CA VAL A 58 -2.58 -1.44 2.17
C VAL A 58 -2.50 -1.30 3.69
N VAL A 59 -1.68 -0.37 4.19
CA VAL A 59 -1.53 -0.13 5.63
C VAL A 59 -2.84 0.41 6.22
N GLY A 60 -3.50 1.34 5.55
CA GLY A 60 -4.74 1.94 6.04
C GLY A 60 -5.92 0.96 6.08
N TYR A 61 -6.09 0.14 5.04
CA TYR A 61 -7.25 -0.74 4.91
C TYR A 61 -6.96 -2.20 5.29
N TYR A 62 -5.91 -2.83 4.77
CA TYR A 62 -5.62 -4.26 5.02
C TYR A 62 -4.90 -4.54 6.33
N MET A 63 -4.06 -3.62 6.83
CA MET A 63 -3.46 -3.77 8.17
C MET A 63 -4.37 -3.26 9.28
N HIS A 64 -5.63 -2.95 8.97
CA HIS A 64 -6.66 -2.55 9.94
C HIS A 64 -6.38 -1.25 10.72
N LEU A 65 -5.30 -0.51 10.45
CA LEU A 65 -4.96 0.74 11.17
C LEU A 65 -6.09 1.79 11.19
N LYS A 66 -6.91 1.86 10.12
CA LYS A 66 -8.04 2.80 10.06
C LYS A 66 -9.23 2.37 10.92
N PHE A 67 -9.35 1.07 11.22
CA PHE A 67 -10.48 0.48 11.93
C PHE A 67 -10.13 0.05 13.37
N GLU A 68 -8.86 0.14 13.76
CA GLU A 68 -8.36 -0.24 15.07
C GLU A 68 -7.91 0.95 15.93
N HIS A 69 -7.54 0.65 17.17
CA HIS A 69 -7.11 1.65 18.14
C HIS A 69 -5.84 2.37 17.66
N LYS A 70 -5.76 3.68 17.91
CA LYS A 70 -4.64 4.56 17.47
C LYS A 70 -3.25 4.04 17.88
N LEU A 71 -3.18 3.16 18.88
CA LEU A 71 -1.95 2.53 19.35
C LEU A 71 -1.24 1.74 18.22
N PHE A 72 -1.97 0.92 17.45
CA PHE A 72 -1.38 0.15 16.35
C PHE A 72 -0.85 1.05 15.24
N THR A 73 -1.57 2.14 14.96
CA THR A 73 -1.13 3.16 14.00
C THR A 73 0.15 3.86 14.44
N ILE A 74 0.27 4.21 15.72
CA ILE A 74 1.47 4.84 16.27
C ILE A 74 2.65 3.88 16.25
N LEU A 75 2.44 2.61 16.62
CA LEU A 75 3.48 1.58 16.66
C LEU A 75 4.04 1.26 15.27
N PHE A 76 3.17 1.17 14.27
CA PHE A 76 3.59 0.99 12.88
C PHE A 76 4.33 2.22 12.33
N ALA A 77 3.76 3.42 12.55
CA ALA A 77 4.36 4.65 12.06
C ALA A 77 5.72 4.93 12.72
N SER A 78 5.87 4.66 14.02
CA SER A 78 7.16 4.81 14.71
C SER A 78 8.20 3.83 14.18
N GLY A 79 7.83 2.58 13.92
CA GLY A 79 8.70 1.61 13.26
C GLY A 79 9.12 2.04 11.86
N LEU A 80 8.20 2.59 11.06
CA LEU A 80 8.50 3.11 9.73
C LEU A 80 9.45 4.31 9.77
N ILE A 81 9.20 5.26 10.67
CA ILE A 81 10.07 6.43 10.88
C ILE A 81 11.45 5.98 11.33
N LEU A 82 11.53 5.03 12.28
CA LEU A 82 12.79 4.50 12.77
C LEU A 82 13.57 3.79 11.65
N ALA A 83 12.90 3.00 10.80
CA ALA A 83 13.55 2.33 9.67
C ALA A 83 14.13 3.34 8.67
N ILE A 84 13.37 4.37 8.30
CA ILE A 84 13.84 5.44 7.42
C ILE A 84 15.02 6.18 8.05
N TYR A 85 14.93 6.51 9.34
CA TYR A 85 15.98 7.19 10.09
C TYR A 85 17.29 6.38 10.09
N VAL A 86 17.21 5.08 10.41
CA VAL A 86 18.38 4.20 10.40
C VAL A 86 18.99 4.10 9.01
N LEU A 87 18.17 3.99 7.95
CA LEU A 87 18.64 4.02 6.56
C LEU A 87 19.40 5.31 6.24
N CYS A 88 18.85 6.47 6.59
CA CYS A 88 19.51 7.76 6.37
C CYS A 88 20.85 7.86 7.11
N VAL A 89 20.89 7.45 8.38
CA VAL A 89 22.12 7.42 9.19
C VAL A 89 23.15 6.46 8.60
N LEU A 90 22.70 5.30 8.10
CA LEU A 90 23.58 4.32 7.47
C LEU A 90 24.19 4.86 6.16
N MET A 91 23.40 5.52 5.32
CA MET A 91 23.91 6.16 4.10
C MET A 91 24.92 7.28 4.42
N LEU A 92 24.69 8.04 5.50
CA LEU A 92 25.65 9.03 6.01
C LEU A 92 26.95 8.37 6.52
N LEU A 93 26.84 7.26 7.25
CA LEU A 93 28.00 6.54 7.78
C LEU A 93 28.91 6.02 6.66
N PHE A 94 28.33 5.55 5.55
CA PHE A 94 29.09 5.11 4.37
C PHE A 94 29.58 6.27 3.49
N GLY A 95 29.34 7.53 3.88
CA GLY A 95 29.83 8.68 3.15
C GLY A 95 29.19 8.87 1.78
N VAL A 96 27.98 8.35 1.53
CA VAL A 96 27.29 8.54 0.24
C VAL A 96 26.97 10.03 -0.05
N PHE A 97 26.92 10.86 0.98
CA PHE A 97 26.61 12.29 0.91
C PHE A 97 27.80 13.21 1.24
N ILE A 98 28.99 12.67 1.51
CA ILE A 98 30.23 13.42 1.83
C ILE A 98 31.30 13.13 0.79
#